data_AF-A0A1G9TQF1-F1
#
_entry.id   AF-A0A1G9TQF1-F1
#
_cell.length_a   1.000
_cell.length_b   1.000
_cell.length_c   1.000
_cell.angle_alpha   90.00
_cell.angle_beta   90.00
_cell.angle_gamma   90.00
#
_symmetry.space_group_name_H-M   'P 1'
#
loop_
_entity.id
_entity.type
_entity.pdbx_description
1 polymer ?
#
loop_
_entity_poly.entity_id
_entity_poly.type
_entity_poly.pdbx_seq_one_letter_code
_entity_poly.pdbx_strand_id
1 'polypeptide(L)' 'MPPSLVLRKQAETARARALAAETDEEARSIIERMNAEILDALRKPLSGPPLNLMPFDVGELLRERKGTSRGE' A
#
# COMPACT_ATOMS: atom_id res chain seq x y z
N MET A 1 -19.47 -2.79 2.19
CA MET A 1 -18.58 -3.05 1.03
C MET A 1 -18.07 -4.48 1.14
N PRO A 2 -17.91 -5.23 0.04
CA PRO A 2 -17.18 -6.49 0.04
C PRO A 2 -15.80 -6.34 0.72
N PRO A 3 -15.30 -7.35 1.44
CA PRO A 3 -14.02 -7.28 2.14
C PRO A 3 -12.85 -6.94 1.20
N SER A 4 -12.92 -7.39 -0.05
CA SER A 4 -11.94 -7.05 -1.09
C SER A 4 -11.92 -5.56 -1.47
N LEU A 5 -13.08 -4.91 -1.51
CA LEU A 5 -13.17 -3.47 -1.79
C LEU A 5 -12.71 -2.63 -0.60
N VAL A 6 -12.93 -3.11 0.63
CA VAL A 6 -12.41 -2.47 1.84
C VAL A 6 -10.88 -2.47 1.82
N LEU A 7 -10.26 -3.62 1.53
CA LEU A 7 -8.79 -3.71 1.49
C LEU A 7 -8.19 -2.87 0.37
N ARG A 8 -8.82 -2.81 -0.81
CA ARG A 8 -8.39 -1.91 -1.90
C ARG A 8 -8.35 -0.47 -1.46
N LYS A 9 -9.43 0.02 -0.85
CA LYS A 9 -9.50 1.41 -0.39
C LYS A 9 -8.45 1.71 0.70
N GLN A 10 -8.21 0.76 1.60
CA GLN A 10 -7.15 0.89 2.61
C GLN A 10 -5.77 0.97 1.95
N ALA A 11 -5.51 0.11 0.97
CA ALA A 11 -4.27 0.09 0.20
C ALA A 11 -4.02 1.43 -0.52
N GLU A 12 -5.04 2.00 -1.18
CA GLU A 12 -4.95 3.32 -1.81
C GLU A 12 -4.67 4.44 -0.80
N THR A 13 -5.34 4.39 0.36
CA THR A 13 -5.15 5.38 1.43
C THR A 13 -3.75 5.29 2.02
N ALA A 14 -3.23 4.09 2.23
CA ALA A 14 -1.87 3.86 2.71
C ALA A 14 -0.84 4.37 1.71
N ARG A 15 -1.06 4.15 0.40
CA ARG A 15 -0.20 4.71 -0.65
C ARG A 15 -0.16 6.23 -0.62
N ALA A 16 -1.31 6.89 -0.56
CA ALA A 16 -1.37 8.35 -0.47
C ALA A 16 -0.66 8.89 0.78
N ARG A 17 -0.83 8.23 1.94
CA ARG A 17 -0.14 8.59 3.18
C ARG A 17 1.37 8.40 3.11
N ALA A 18 1.83 7.32 2.48
CA ALA A 18 3.25 7.06 2.32
C ALA A 18 3.92 8.08 1.38
N LEU A 19 3.24 8.49 0.31
CA LEU A 19 3.71 9.57 -0.56
C LEU A 19 3.77 10.93 0.16
N ALA A 20 2.83 11.18 1.07
CA ALA A 20 2.78 12.41 1.87
C ALA A 20 3.65 12.36 3.15
N ALA A 21 4.31 11.24 3.45
CA ALA A 21 5.11 11.11 4.67
C ALA A 21 6.33 12.04 4.66
N GLU A 22 6.74 12.51 5.84
CA GLU A 22 7.90 13.41 6.00
C GLU A 22 9.25 12.71 5.75
N THR A 23 9.34 11.40 5.99
CA THR A 23 10.57 10.62 5.79
C THR A 23 10.33 9.35 4.96
N ASP A 24 11.41 8.83 4.37
CA ASP A 24 11.35 7.56 3.63
C ASP A 24 11.09 6.38 4.56
N GLU A 25 11.58 6.42 5.79
CA GLU A 25 11.33 5.38 6.80
C GLU A 25 9.85 5.32 7.18
N GLU A 26 9.21 6.48 7.38
CA GLU A 26 7.78 6.55 7.65
C GLU A 26 6.97 6.04 6.45
N ALA A 27 7.29 6.49 5.23
CA ALA A 27 6.65 6.02 4.00
C ALA A 27 6.77 4.50 3.85
N ARG A 28 7.96 3.97 4.09
CA ARG A 28 8.25 2.54 4.05
C ARG A 28 7.43 1.76 5.08
N SER A 29 7.42 2.21 6.33
CA SER A 29 6.69 1.57 7.44
C SER A 29 5.18 1.47 7.15
N ILE A 30 4.58 2.53 6.58
CA ILE A 30 3.16 2.56 6.18
C ILE A 30 2.87 1.48 5.12
N ILE A 31 3.69 1.42 4.07
CA ILE A 31 3.50 0.45 2.98
C ILE A 31 3.81 -0.97 3.42
N GLU A 32 4.86 -1.19 4.21
CA GLU A 32 5.23 -2.53 4.70
C GLU A 32 4.11 -3.13 5.56
N ARG A 33 3.49 -2.32 6.44
CA ARG A 33 2.28 -2.77 7.17
C ARG A 33 1.14 -3.11 6.21
N MET A 34 0.89 -2.29 5.20
CA MET A 34 -0.20 -2.54 4.27
C MET A 34 0.04 -3.78 3.41
N ASN A 35 1.29 -4.03 3.03
CA ASN A 35 1.70 -5.25 2.33
C ASN A 35 1.49 -6.50 3.19
N ALA A 36 1.76 -6.42 4.49
CA ALA A 36 1.51 -7.53 5.41
C ALA A 36 0.02 -7.90 5.46
N GLU A 37 -0.87 -6.91 5.53
CA GLU A 37 -2.32 -7.12 5.50
C GLU A 37 -2.81 -7.69 4.15
N ILE A 38 -2.24 -7.21 3.03
CA ILE A 38 -2.54 -7.77 1.70
C ILE A 38 -2.11 -9.24 1.64
N LEU A 39 -0.91 -9.58 2.10
CA LEU A 39 -0.41 -10.95 2.11
C LEU A 39 -1.24 -11.85 3.03
N ASP A 40 -1.64 -11.37 4.20
CA ASP A 40 -2.54 -12.10 5.11
C ASP A 40 -3.91 -12.35 4.46
N ALA A 41 -4.50 -11.33 3.82
CA ALA A 41 -5.75 -11.46 3.09
C ALA A 41 -5.64 -12.45 1.92
N LEU A 42 -4.54 -12.44 1.18
CA LEU A 42 -4.29 -13.38 0.07
C LEU A 42 -4.08 -14.83 0.56
N ARG A 43 -3.53 -15.03 1.76
CA ARG A 43 -3.32 -16.35 2.37
C ARG A 43 -4.61 -16.95 2.93
N LYS A 44 -5.56 -16.11 3.34
CA LYS A 44 -6.86 -16.57 3.80
C LYS A 44 -7.68 -17.06 2.60
N PRO A 45 -8.36 -18.21 2.69
CA PRO A 45 -9.31 -18.62 1.67
C PRO A 45 -10.44 -17.60 1.64
N LEU A 46 -10.32 -16.64 0.75
CA LEU A 46 -11.31 -15.60 0.54
C LEU A 46 -12.57 -16.28 0.01
N SER A 47 -13.59 -16.37 0.84
CA SER A 47 -14.95 -16.72 0.40
C SER A 47 -15.48 -15.54 -0.42
N GLY A 48 -15.05 -15.45 -1.68
CA GLY A 48 -15.34 -14.32 -2.56
C GLY A 48 -14.45 -14.28 -3.81
N PRO A 49 -14.72 -13.37 -4.75
CA PRO A 49 -13.92 -13.19 -5.95
C PRO A 49 -12.45 -12.87 -5.58
N PRO A 50 -11.49 -13.30 -6.40
CA PRO A 50 -10.07 -13.15 -6.11
C PRO A 50 -9.71 -11.70 -5.82
N LEU A 51 -8.91 -11.51 -4.77
CA LEU A 51 -8.28 -10.22 -4.53
C LEU A 51 -7.27 -9.98 -5.66
N ASN A 52 -7.67 -9.24 -6.69
CA ASN A 52 -6.74 -8.63 -7.64
C ASN A 52 -6.04 -7.46 -6.95
N LEU A 53 -5.22 -7.76 -5.94
CA LEU A 53 -4.41 -6.86 -5.14
C LEU A 53 -3.05 -7.53 -4.96
N MET A 54 -1.99 -6.81 -5.29
CA MET A 54 -0.61 -7.25 -5.06
C MET A 54 0.04 -6.31 -4.04
N PRO A 55 1.01 -6.82 -3.26
CA PRO A 55 1.85 -5.97 -2.42
C PRO A 55 2.50 -4.88 -3.27
N PHE A 56 2.61 -3.68 -2.71
CA PHE A 56 3.30 -2.55 -3.33
C PHE A 56 4.82 -2.75 -3.33
N ASP A 57 5.49 -2.29 -4.39
CA ASP A 57 6.94 -2.17 -4.41
C ASP A 57 7.37 -0.94 -3.60
N VAL A 58 7.97 -1.19 -2.43
CA VAL A 58 8.45 -0.13 -1.54
C VAL A 58 9.51 0.72 -2.22
N GLY A 59 10.41 0.11 -2.99
CA GLY A 59 11.49 0.82 -3.67
C GLY A 59 10.97 1.75 -4.75
N GLU A 60 9.98 1.32 -5.52
CA GLU A 60 9.29 2.14 -6.52
C GLU A 60 8.57 3.32 -5.86
N LEU A 61 7.84 3.06 -4.77
CA LEU A 61 7.12 4.11 -4.05
C LEU A 61 8.07 5.18 -3.46
N LEU A 62 9.19 4.76 -2.88
CA LEU A 62 10.20 5.70 -2.38
C LEU A 62 10.87 6.50 -3.50
N ARG A 63 11.08 5.89 -4.68
CA ARG A 63 11.57 6.59 -5.87
C ARG A 63 10.56 7.63 -6.36
N GLU A 64 9.28 7.28 -6.43
CA GLU A 64 8.19 8.19 -6.79
C GLU A 64 8.12 9.38 -5.83
N ARG A 65 8.08 9.12 -4.52
CA ARG A 65 8.12 10.16 -3.47
C ARG A 65 9.31 11.10 -3.64
N LYS A 66 10.53 10.55 -3.79
CA LYS A 66 11.75 11.34 -3.98
C LYS A 66 11.71 12.19 -5.26
N GLY A 67 11.12 11.66 -6.33
CA GLY A 67 10.91 12.36 -7.59
C GLY A 67 9.92 13.51 -7.47
N THR A 68 8.86 13.36 -6.65
CA THR A 68 7.91 14.42 -6.31
C THR A 68 8.53 15.50 -5.44
N SER A 69 9.41 15.16 -4.49
CA SER A 69 10.09 16.14 -3.60
C SER A 69 11.21 16.96 -4.26
N ARG A 70 11.38 16.91 -5.60
CA ARG A 70 12.35 17.71 -6.36
C ARG A 70 11.68 18.80 -7.22
N GLY A 71 10.64 19.42 -6.67
CA GLY A 71 9.91 20.51 -7.30
C GLY A 71 9.39 21.50 -6.27
N GLU A 72 10.29 22.21 -5.61
CA GLU A 72 10.04 23.53 -5.01
C GLU A 72 11.34 24.34 -5.00
#